data_AF-A0A417YWK6-F1
#
_entry.id   AF-A0A417YWK6-F1
#
_cell.length_a   1.000
_cell.length_b   1.000
_cell.length_c   1.000
_cell.angle_alpha   90.00
_cell.angle_beta   90.00
_cell.angle_gamma   90.00
#
_symmetry.space_group_name_H-M   'P 1'
#
loop_
_entity.id
_entity.type
_entity.pdbx_description
1 polymer ?
#
loop_
_entity_poly.entity_id
_entity_poly.type
_entity_poly.pdbx_seq_one_letter_code
_entity_poly.pdbx_strand_id
1 'polypeptide(L)'
;MVDISKNYHSRLLDMSKAFDKPIERLKGGHVDSRFTSWVVCLLLAPFRQYARIIKVHEGLKKFSAESLTALTIPSSTLLATGVNWTLGNINNLIEFVGVATIGFLAGYIFSLLIYFTYLLDFYSDHFHTGAYKVFRRQEYNMFKMALYDKEGEFYFKGVYDYVGSMQAGRAEFNDLSDKMTDYFEKDKMQLQTKYALIQNRYHRLERKSEEKINEIEGAYNSLIQDYDIIVKDLSAGAEYVIELIKHINNVLFRLRNEEFTSKDLDLVCGFTLYEQRGKELHKIEDVGTSGRTPKVLNIDEPQYQDWGVVKVVKDKMKQPVINEPYDNHTVVSVKLNIDRDKIWIYNFHFDSDNKKVNYLLVKNDIIDSREVYRLIHALCLIAERMRNSTLKEANKHA
;
A
#
# COMPACT_ATOMS: atom_id res chain seq x y z
N MET A 1 -53.55 -18.13 -21.37
CA MET A 1 -52.86 -18.59 -22.59
C MET A 1 -52.77 -17.41 -23.53
N VAL A 2 -51.62 -16.74 -23.54
CA VAL A 2 -51.35 -15.62 -24.44
C VAL A 2 -50.81 -16.22 -25.72
N ASP A 3 -51.41 -15.88 -26.84
CA ASP A 3 -50.96 -16.28 -28.17
C ASP A 3 -49.58 -15.63 -28.44
N ILE A 4 -48.52 -16.37 -28.09
CA ILE A 4 -47.11 -15.97 -28.24
C ILE A 4 -46.59 -16.41 -29.63
N SER A 5 -47.47 -16.74 -30.57
CA SER A 5 -47.15 -16.70 -31.99
C SER A 5 -47.20 -15.25 -32.52
N LYS A 6 -46.65 -14.28 -31.76
CA LYS A 6 -46.35 -12.96 -32.32
C LYS A 6 -45.47 -13.22 -33.53
N ASN A 7 -45.98 -12.99 -34.74
CA ASN A 7 -45.33 -13.32 -36.01
C ASN A 7 -43.91 -12.72 -36.09
N TYR A 8 -42.93 -13.41 -35.51
CA TYR A 8 -41.51 -13.05 -35.62
C TYR A 8 -41.09 -13.04 -37.09
N HIS A 9 -41.73 -13.90 -37.90
CA HIS A 9 -41.62 -13.92 -39.35
C HIS A 9 -42.12 -12.61 -40.00
N SER A 10 -43.31 -12.12 -39.65
CA SER A 10 -43.80 -10.84 -40.22
C SER A 10 -42.97 -9.64 -39.75
N ARG A 11 -42.47 -9.67 -38.51
CA ARG A 11 -41.56 -8.65 -37.98
C ARG A 11 -40.21 -8.65 -38.70
N LEU A 12 -39.69 -9.82 -39.10
CA LEU A 12 -38.48 -9.91 -39.92
C LEU A 12 -38.68 -9.28 -41.30
N LEU A 13 -39.86 -9.45 -41.91
CA LEU A 13 -40.22 -8.79 -43.17
C LEU A 13 -40.35 -7.26 -43.02
N ASP A 14 -40.90 -6.79 -41.90
CA ASP A 14 -40.99 -5.35 -41.62
C ASP A 14 -39.60 -4.75 -41.35
N MET A 15 -38.73 -5.49 -40.64
CA MET A 15 -37.32 -5.12 -40.46
C MET A 15 -36.56 -5.11 -41.79
N SER A 16 -36.83 -6.06 -42.70
CA SER A 16 -36.20 -6.09 -44.02
C SER A 16 -36.56 -4.85 -44.84
N LYS A 17 -37.83 -4.43 -44.83
CA LYS A 17 -38.26 -3.19 -45.49
C LYS A 17 -37.59 -1.94 -44.90
N ALA A 18 -37.36 -1.92 -43.59
CA ALA A 18 -36.78 -0.77 -42.90
C ALA A 18 -35.25 -0.68 -43.05
N PHE A 19 -34.54 -1.81 -43.00
CA PHE A 19 -33.07 -1.84 -42.86
C PHE A 19 -32.32 -2.27 -44.12
N ASP A 20 -32.93 -3.04 -45.03
CA ASP A 20 -32.19 -3.55 -46.21
C ASP A 20 -31.79 -2.42 -47.16
N LYS A 21 -32.65 -1.41 -47.36
CA LYS A 21 -32.35 -0.25 -48.22
C LYS A 21 -31.20 0.63 -47.67
N PRO A 22 -31.17 0.99 -46.36
CA PRO A 22 -29.99 1.60 -45.75
C PRO A 22 -28.71 0.75 -45.87
N ILE A 23 -28.79 -0.56 -45.67
CA ILE A 23 -27.64 -1.47 -45.78
C ILE A 23 -27.10 -1.52 -47.22
N GLU A 24 -27.99 -1.62 -48.21
CA GLU A 24 -27.64 -1.60 -49.64
C GLU A 24 -26.94 -0.29 -50.03
N ARG A 25 -27.48 0.86 -49.59
CA ARG A 25 -26.86 2.18 -49.87
C ARG A 25 -25.53 2.37 -49.15
N LEU A 26 -25.36 1.84 -47.94
CA LEU A 26 -24.09 1.86 -47.23
C LEU A 26 -23.03 0.98 -47.92
N LYS A 27 -23.41 -0.22 -48.39
CA LYS A 27 -22.54 -1.13 -49.14
C LYS A 27 -22.11 -0.51 -50.48
N GLY A 28 -23.06 -0.05 -51.29
CA GLY A 28 -22.77 0.60 -52.57
C GLY A 28 -21.95 1.88 -52.41
N GLY A 29 -22.29 2.73 -51.43
CA GLY A 29 -21.54 3.95 -51.13
C GLY A 29 -20.16 3.71 -50.50
N HIS A 30 -19.91 2.54 -49.90
CA HIS A 30 -18.59 2.19 -49.37
C HIS A 30 -17.58 1.96 -50.51
N VAL A 31 -18.02 1.34 -51.62
CA VAL A 31 -17.21 1.16 -52.82
C VAL A 31 -16.86 2.52 -53.45
N ASP A 32 -17.85 3.42 -53.60
CA ASP A 32 -17.63 4.78 -54.12
C ASP A 32 -16.71 5.63 -53.23
N SER A 33 -16.81 5.49 -51.90
CA SER A 33 -15.99 6.27 -50.95
C SER A 33 -14.48 5.97 -50.99
N ARG A 34 -14.05 4.88 -51.64
CA ARG A 34 -12.62 4.61 -51.89
C ARG A 34 -12.06 5.47 -53.02
N PHE A 35 -12.90 5.95 -53.94
CA PHE A 35 -12.46 6.62 -55.16
C PHE A 35 -12.66 8.14 -55.12
N THR A 36 -13.56 8.66 -54.28
CA THR A 36 -13.84 10.10 -54.17
C THR A 36 -13.94 10.58 -52.72
N SER A 37 -13.30 11.73 -52.44
CA SER A 37 -13.38 12.40 -51.15
C SER A 37 -14.74 13.06 -50.97
N TRP A 38 -15.39 12.87 -49.82
CA TRP A 38 -16.72 13.42 -49.53
C TRP A 38 -16.76 14.95 -49.58
N VAL A 39 -15.64 15.61 -49.28
CA VAL A 39 -15.49 17.08 -49.36
C VAL A 39 -15.57 17.54 -50.82
N VAL A 40 -14.93 16.80 -51.73
CA VAL A 40 -14.98 17.07 -53.17
C VAL A 40 -16.38 16.84 -53.71
N CYS A 41 -17.05 15.77 -53.25
CA CYS A 41 -18.44 15.49 -53.60
C CYS A 41 -19.39 16.60 -53.11
N LEU A 42 -19.19 17.14 -51.90
CA LEU A 42 -19.98 18.24 -51.35
C LEU A 42 -19.77 19.54 -52.13
N LEU A 43 -18.52 19.90 -52.46
CA LEU A 43 -18.20 21.11 -53.21
C LEU A 43 -18.74 21.07 -54.65
N LEU A 44 -18.76 19.88 -55.27
CA LEU A 44 -19.28 19.67 -56.62
C LEU A 44 -20.80 19.35 -56.65
N ALA A 45 -21.43 19.08 -55.51
CA ALA A 45 -22.85 18.71 -55.44
C ALA A 45 -23.79 19.76 -56.08
N PRO A 46 -23.63 21.08 -55.83
CA PRO A 46 -24.45 22.10 -56.48
C PRO A 46 -24.30 22.11 -58.01
N PHE A 47 -23.10 21.81 -58.52
CA PHE A 47 -22.81 21.80 -59.96
C PHE A 47 -23.27 20.52 -60.66
N ARG A 48 -23.29 19.37 -59.95
CA ARG A 48 -23.75 18.08 -60.50
C ARG A 48 -25.23 18.12 -60.90
N GLN A 49 -26.05 18.91 -60.20
CA GLN A 49 -27.44 19.14 -60.59
C GLN A 49 -27.57 20.09 -61.80
N TYR A 50 -26.62 21.01 -61.99
CA TYR A 50 -26.59 21.90 -63.15
C TYR A 50 -26.50 21.10 -64.47
N ALA A 51 -25.74 20.02 -64.49
CA ALA A 51 -25.66 19.10 -65.64
C ALA A 51 -26.98 18.36 -65.93
N ARG A 52 -27.80 18.06 -64.90
CA ARG A 52 -29.17 17.53 -65.10
C ARG A 52 -30.11 18.63 -65.60
N ILE A 53 -29.97 19.86 -65.14
CA ILE A 53 -30.78 21.01 -65.57
C ILE A 53 -30.50 21.37 -67.03
N ILE A 54 -29.25 21.34 -67.50
CA ILE A 54 -28.91 21.56 -68.92
C ILE A 54 -29.58 20.51 -69.82
N LYS A 55 -29.64 19.24 -69.40
CA LYS A 55 -30.37 18.18 -70.12
C LYS A 55 -31.89 18.39 -70.13
N VAL A 56 -32.44 19.04 -69.11
CA VAL A 56 -33.87 19.42 -69.05
C VAL A 56 -34.14 20.70 -69.86
N HIS A 57 -33.15 21.57 -70.02
CA HIS A 57 -33.25 22.83 -70.78
C HIS A 57 -33.43 22.59 -72.29
N GLU A 58 -32.86 21.52 -72.85
CA GLU A 58 -33.13 21.11 -74.24
C GLU A 58 -34.60 20.68 -74.44
N GLY A 59 -35.27 20.19 -73.41
CA GLY A 59 -36.67 19.74 -73.46
C GLY A 59 -37.74 20.80 -73.17
N LEU A 60 -37.38 21.94 -72.57
CA LEU A 60 -38.35 22.92 -72.05
C LEU A 60 -38.01 24.37 -72.42
N LYS A 61 -38.01 24.68 -73.73
CA LYS A 61 -37.95 26.06 -74.28
C LYS A 61 -39.16 26.95 -73.97
N LYS A 62 -40.05 26.57 -73.04
CA LYS A 62 -41.32 27.28 -72.75
C LYS A 62 -41.56 27.65 -71.30
N PHE A 63 -40.60 27.46 -70.42
CA PHE A 63 -40.71 27.94 -69.05
C PHE A 63 -39.96 29.26 -68.90
N SER A 64 -40.70 30.30 -68.50
CA SER A 64 -40.19 31.67 -68.34
C SER A 64 -38.98 31.70 -67.42
N ALA A 65 -38.08 32.67 -67.66
CA ALA A 65 -36.83 32.87 -66.92
C ALA A 65 -37.03 32.95 -65.39
N GLU A 66 -38.24 33.25 -64.92
CA GLU A 66 -38.64 33.31 -63.50
C GLU A 66 -38.78 31.94 -62.84
N SER A 67 -39.04 30.87 -63.59
CA SER A 67 -39.12 29.51 -63.04
C SER A 67 -37.75 28.83 -62.96
N LEU A 68 -36.81 29.25 -63.81
CA LEU A 68 -35.41 28.80 -63.77
C LEU A 68 -34.68 29.40 -62.58
N THR A 69 -34.93 30.66 -62.23
CA THR A 69 -34.35 31.29 -61.03
C THR A 69 -34.86 30.67 -59.72
N ALA A 70 -36.09 30.14 -59.70
CA ALA A 70 -36.66 29.45 -58.54
C ALA A 70 -36.08 28.03 -58.31
N LEU A 71 -35.59 27.36 -59.37
CA LEU A 71 -35.01 26.01 -59.28
C LEU A 71 -33.48 26.00 -59.21
N THR A 72 -32.81 27.09 -59.57
CA THR A 72 -31.34 27.19 -59.50
C THR A 72 -30.88 27.85 -58.20
N ILE A 73 -30.91 27.08 -57.11
CA ILE A 73 -30.05 27.27 -55.91
C ILE A 73 -30.35 28.57 -55.11
N PRO A 74 -30.33 28.53 -53.76
CA PRO A 74 -30.46 29.71 -52.89
C PRO A 74 -29.57 30.91 -53.23
N SER A 75 -28.50 30.71 -54.01
CA SER A 75 -27.63 31.74 -54.56
C SER A 75 -28.28 32.70 -55.54
N SER A 76 -29.19 32.26 -56.42
CA SER A 76 -29.86 33.18 -57.36
C SER A 76 -30.84 34.10 -56.63
N THR A 77 -31.53 33.58 -55.61
CA THR A 77 -32.59 34.27 -54.87
C THR A 77 -32.00 35.26 -53.87
N LEU A 78 -30.89 34.91 -53.21
CA LEU A 78 -30.12 35.82 -52.35
C LEU A 78 -29.38 36.90 -53.15
N LEU A 79 -28.90 36.57 -54.35
CA LEU A 79 -28.42 37.56 -55.31
C LEU A 79 -29.54 38.53 -55.70
N ALA A 80 -30.71 38.04 -56.10
CA ALA A 80 -31.82 38.89 -56.55
C ALA A 80 -32.39 39.77 -55.42
N THR A 81 -32.50 39.25 -54.18
CA THR A 81 -32.97 40.02 -53.02
C THR A 81 -31.92 40.99 -52.49
N GLY A 82 -30.65 40.57 -52.41
CA GLY A 82 -29.55 41.45 -52.00
C GLY A 82 -29.29 42.57 -53.01
N VAL A 83 -29.37 42.26 -54.31
CA VAL A 83 -29.26 43.23 -55.41
C VAL A 83 -30.49 44.15 -55.40
N ASN A 84 -31.74 43.68 -55.29
CA ASN A 84 -32.90 44.59 -55.20
C ASN A 84 -32.92 45.47 -53.94
N TRP A 85 -32.44 44.98 -52.80
CA TRP A 85 -32.37 45.76 -51.55
C TRP A 85 -31.30 46.86 -51.60
N THR A 86 -30.24 46.66 -52.39
CA THR A 86 -29.12 47.59 -52.53
C THR A 86 -29.19 48.46 -53.80
N LEU A 87 -29.88 48.02 -54.86
CA LEU A 87 -30.04 48.71 -56.15
C LEU A 87 -30.79 50.05 -56.08
N GLY A 88 -31.35 50.42 -54.93
CA GLY A 88 -31.81 51.79 -54.73
C GLY A 88 -30.68 52.83 -54.75
N ASN A 89 -29.41 52.43 -54.63
CA ASN A 89 -28.31 53.38 -54.38
C ASN A 89 -26.91 52.98 -54.93
N ILE A 90 -26.81 52.05 -55.88
CA ILE A 90 -25.49 51.66 -56.43
C ILE A 90 -25.22 52.40 -57.74
N ASN A 91 -24.26 53.35 -57.73
CA ASN A 91 -23.84 54.10 -58.92
C ASN A 91 -22.50 53.65 -59.51
N ASN A 92 -21.76 52.75 -58.85
CA ASN A 92 -20.43 52.29 -59.28
C ASN A 92 -20.40 50.79 -59.62
N LEU A 93 -19.79 50.45 -60.76
CA LEU A 93 -19.61 49.06 -61.23
C LEU A 93 -18.91 48.17 -60.18
N ILE A 94 -17.96 48.73 -59.42
CA ILE A 94 -17.20 48.01 -58.40
C ILE A 94 -18.09 47.58 -57.22
N GLU A 95 -19.04 48.42 -56.81
CA GLU A 95 -19.98 48.10 -55.73
C GLU A 95 -20.99 47.04 -56.16
N PHE A 96 -21.46 47.09 -57.41
CA PHE A 96 -22.32 46.05 -57.99
C PHE A 96 -21.61 44.69 -58.02
N VAL A 97 -20.35 44.66 -58.49
CA VAL A 97 -19.54 43.42 -58.51
C VAL A 97 -19.28 42.92 -57.09
N GLY A 98 -19.04 43.83 -56.13
CA GLY A 98 -18.87 43.49 -54.71
C GLY A 98 -20.09 42.82 -54.11
N VAL A 99 -21.28 43.42 -54.25
CA VAL A 99 -22.55 42.88 -53.73
C VAL A 99 -22.91 41.56 -54.42
N ALA A 100 -22.72 41.47 -55.75
CA ALA A 100 -22.95 40.23 -56.48
C ALA A 100 -22.00 39.11 -56.02
N THR A 101 -20.72 39.41 -55.78
CA THR A 101 -19.75 38.40 -55.32
C THR A 101 -20.12 37.90 -53.92
N ILE A 102 -20.49 38.80 -53.01
CA ILE A 102 -20.89 38.43 -51.64
C ILE A 102 -22.19 37.62 -51.65
N GLY A 103 -23.19 38.02 -52.43
CA GLY A 103 -24.46 37.29 -52.55
C GLY A 103 -24.28 35.89 -53.14
N PHE A 104 -23.42 35.75 -54.16
CA PHE A 104 -23.07 34.45 -54.73
C PHE A 104 -22.36 33.55 -53.71
N LEU A 105 -21.37 34.08 -52.97
CA LEU A 105 -20.66 33.33 -51.94
C LEU A 105 -21.59 32.90 -50.81
N ALA A 106 -22.43 33.80 -50.31
CA ALA A 106 -23.40 33.50 -49.25
C ALA A 106 -24.40 32.42 -49.67
N GLY A 107 -24.92 32.52 -50.89
CA GLY A 107 -25.83 31.52 -51.44
C GLY A 107 -25.17 30.18 -51.76
N TYR A 108 -23.91 30.19 -52.21
CA TYR A 108 -23.14 28.97 -52.40
C TYR A 108 -22.92 28.26 -51.06
N ILE A 109 -22.50 28.99 -50.01
CA ILE A 109 -22.35 28.44 -48.66
C ILE A 109 -23.68 27.86 -48.15
N PHE A 110 -24.78 28.59 -48.32
CA PHE A 110 -26.09 28.10 -47.90
C PHE A 110 -26.52 26.85 -48.67
N SER A 111 -26.22 26.77 -49.97
CA SER A 111 -26.47 25.56 -50.76
C SER A 111 -25.65 24.37 -50.25
N LEU A 112 -24.38 24.57 -49.88
CA LEU A 112 -23.54 23.53 -49.31
C LEU A 112 -24.14 22.99 -48.01
N LEU A 113 -24.73 23.84 -47.16
CA LEU A 113 -25.40 23.41 -45.92
C LEU A 113 -26.61 22.50 -46.20
N ILE A 114 -27.38 22.77 -47.25
CA ILE A 114 -28.50 21.92 -47.66
C ILE A 114 -27.99 20.60 -48.27
N TYR A 115 -27.00 20.65 -49.16
CA TYR A 115 -26.44 19.43 -49.74
C TYR A 115 -25.73 18.55 -48.72
N PHE A 116 -25.21 19.17 -47.66
CA PHE A 116 -24.63 18.45 -46.53
C PHE A 116 -25.67 17.58 -45.80
N THR A 117 -26.90 18.06 -45.60
CA THR A 117 -27.95 17.21 -44.99
C THR A 117 -28.36 16.07 -45.92
N TYR A 118 -28.40 16.30 -47.23
CA TYR A 118 -28.66 15.27 -48.23
C TYR A 118 -27.55 14.20 -48.34
N LEU A 119 -26.29 14.56 -48.06
CA LEU A 119 -25.18 13.59 -48.01
C LEU A 119 -25.29 12.60 -46.85
N LEU A 120 -26.07 12.95 -45.81
CA LEU A 120 -26.27 12.15 -44.60
C LEU A 120 -27.56 11.32 -44.61
N ASP A 121 -28.44 11.50 -45.60
CA ASP A 121 -29.72 10.79 -45.70
C ASP A 121 -29.62 9.60 -46.67
N PHE A 122 -29.98 8.40 -46.19
CA PHE A 122 -29.96 7.15 -46.97
C PHE A 122 -30.92 7.16 -48.16
N TYR A 123 -31.95 8.00 -48.12
CA TYR A 123 -32.97 8.08 -49.18
C TYR A 123 -32.61 9.11 -50.27
N SER A 124 -31.53 9.87 -50.08
CA SER A 124 -31.07 10.85 -51.04
C SER A 124 -30.18 10.24 -52.12
N ASP A 125 -30.32 10.73 -53.36
CA ASP A 125 -29.43 10.42 -54.47
C ASP A 125 -27.99 10.91 -54.25
N HIS A 126 -27.78 11.80 -53.29
CA HIS A 126 -26.48 12.39 -52.96
C HIS A 126 -25.81 11.76 -51.74
N PHE A 127 -26.32 10.64 -51.22
CA PHE A 127 -25.75 9.96 -50.06
C PHE A 127 -24.27 9.61 -50.24
N HIS A 128 -23.45 9.81 -49.21
CA HIS A 128 -22.03 9.45 -49.25
C HIS A 128 -21.57 8.83 -47.93
N THR A 129 -21.16 7.56 -47.98
CA THR A 129 -20.74 6.78 -46.80
C THR A 129 -19.60 7.44 -46.01
N GLY A 130 -18.67 8.11 -46.69
CA GLY A 130 -17.58 8.88 -46.06
C GLY A 130 -18.04 10.03 -45.16
N ALA A 131 -19.00 10.86 -45.60
CA ALA A 131 -19.55 11.94 -44.79
C ALA A 131 -20.37 11.36 -43.62
N TYR A 132 -21.18 10.33 -43.91
CA TYR A 132 -22.00 9.65 -42.92
C TYR A 132 -21.15 9.02 -41.79
N LYS A 133 -20.02 8.39 -42.12
CA LYS A 133 -19.06 7.85 -41.14
C LYS A 133 -18.51 8.91 -40.18
N VAL A 134 -18.25 10.12 -40.69
CA VAL A 134 -17.65 11.21 -39.89
C VAL A 134 -18.68 11.85 -38.98
N PHE A 135 -19.86 12.21 -39.51
CA PHE A 135 -20.85 13.00 -38.76
C PHE A 135 -21.88 12.15 -38.01
N ARG A 136 -22.10 10.89 -38.41
CA ARG A 136 -23.02 9.94 -37.74
C ARG A 136 -22.30 8.64 -37.36
N ARG A 137 -21.19 8.79 -36.64
CA ARG A 137 -20.29 7.68 -36.24
C ARG A 137 -20.99 6.57 -35.44
N GLN A 138 -21.93 6.93 -34.56
CA GLN A 138 -22.66 5.96 -33.74
C GLN A 138 -23.57 5.07 -34.61
N GLU A 139 -24.36 5.68 -35.49
CA GLU A 139 -25.21 4.94 -36.44
C GLU A 139 -24.37 4.07 -37.38
N TYR A 140 -23.30 4.64 -37.95
CA TYR A 140 -22.38 3.90 -38.82
C TYR A 140 -21.74 2.69 -38.12
N ASN A 141 -21.33 2.81 -36.86
CA ASN A 141 -20.72 1.70 -36.12
C ASN A 141 -21.68 0.53 -35.90
N MET A 142 -22.99 0.79 -35.81
CA MET A 142 -24.00 -0.27 -35.70
C MET A 142 -24.10 -1.09 -37.01
N PHE A 143 -23.96 -0.43 -38.16
CA PHE A 143 -23.99 -1.10 -39.47
C PHE A 143 -22.62 -1.59 -39.94
N LYS A 144 -21.53 -1.19 -39.27
CA LYS A 144 -20.16 -1.50 -39.67
C LYS A 144 -19.89 -2.99 -39.84
N MET A 145 -20.47 -3.83 -38.98
CA MET A 145 -20.30 -5.28 -39.09
C MET A 145 -20.97 -5.85 -40.34
N ALA A 146 -22.15 -5.35 -40.72
CA ALA A 146 -22.86 -5.78 -41.92
C ALA A 146 -22.19 -5.31 -43.24
N LEU A 147 -21.21 -4.39 -43.18
CA LEU A 147 -20.46 -3.89 -44.34
C LEU A 147 -19.26 -4.76 -44.72
N TYR A 148 -18.84 -5.69 -43.85
CA TYR A 148 -17.72 -6.60 -44.15
C TYR A 148 -18.13 -7.79 -45.03
N ASP A 149 -19.44 -8.06 -45.10
CA ASP A 149 -20.01 -9.10 -45.98
C ASP A 149 -20.06 -8.61 -47.43
N LYS A 150 -19.84 -9.50 -48.40
CA LYS A 150 -19.85 -9.12 -49.83
C LYS A 150 -21.23 -8.60 -50.26
N GLU A 151 -21.28 -7.86 -51.36
CA GLU A 151 -22.54 -7.49 -52.00
C GLU A 151 -23.38 -8.76 -52.23
N GLY A 152 -24.61 -8.80 -51.69
CA GLY A 152 -25.48 -9.98 -51.78
C GLY A 152 -25.61 -10.83 -50.50
N GLU A 153 -24.65 -10.79 -49.56
CA GLU A 153 -24.54 -11.87 -48.54
C GLU A 153 -25.37 -11.68 -47.26
N PHE A 154 -25.62 -10.44 -46.80
CA PHE A 154 -26.39 -10.19 -45.58
C PHE A 154 -27.49 -9.15 -45.82
N TYR A 155 -28.72 -9.65 -45.87
CA TYR A 155 -29.97 -8.88 -45.90
C TYR A 155 -30.98 -9.56 -45.00
N PHE A 156 -31.79 -8.78 -44.27
CA PHE A 156 -32.84 -9.33 -43.40
C PHE A 156 -33.88 -10.10 -44.22
N LYS A 157 -34.08 -9.74 -45.49
CA LYS A 157 -34.87 -10.54 -46.42
C LYS A 157 -34.31 -11.95 -46.63
N GLY A 158 -32.99 -12.10 -46.75
CA GLY A 158 -32.34 -13.41 -46.87
C GLY A 158 -32.51 -14.28 -45.61
N VAL A 159 -32.46 -13.66 -44.42
CA VAL A 159 -32.76 -14.34 -43.15
C VAL A 159 -34.24 -14.74 -43.07
N TYR A 160 -35.15 -13.88 -43.53
CA TYR A 160 -36.58 -14.19 -43.61
C TYR A 160 -36.86 -15.38 -44.55
N ASP A 161 -36.26 -15.38 -45.74
CA ASP A 161 -36.41 -16.45 -46.73
C ASP A 161 -35.81 -17.76 -46.23
N TYR A 162 -34.65 -17.70 -45.54
CA TYR A 162 -34.01 -18.86 -44.90
C TYR A 162 -34.81 -19.43 -43.73
N VAL A 163 -35.33 -18.58 -42.83
CA VAL A 163 -36.18 -19.03 -41.72
C VAL A 163 -37.49 -19.62 -42.25
N GLY A 164 -38.06 -19.04 -43.32
CA GLY A 164 -39.24 -19.57 -43.99
C GLY A 164 -39.03 -20.95 -44.61
N SER A 165 -37.87 -21.18 -45.25
CA SER A 165 -37.52 -22.49 -45.83
C SER A 165 -37.15 -23.53 -44.75
N MET A 166 -36.50 -23.10 -43.67
CA MET A 166 -36.10 -23.97 -42.56
C MET A 166 -37.31 -24.42 -41.70
N GLN A 167 -38.36 -23.60 -41.60
CA GLN A 167 -39.60 -23.97 -40.91
C GLN A 167 -40.41 -25.05 -41.66
N ALA A 168 -40.20 -25.19 -42.97
CA ALA A 168 -40.75 -26.28 -43.78
C ALA A 168 -39.97 -27.60 -43.58
N GLY A 169 -38.69 -27.53 -43.19
CA GLY A 169 -37.82 -28.68 -42.89
C GLY A 169 -37.70 -28.95 -41.38
N ARG A 170 -38.76 -29.44 -40.74
CA ARG A 170 -38.81 -29.72 -39.27
C ARG A 170 -37.64 -30.54 -38.71
N ALA A 171 -36.97 -31.36 -39.51
CA ALA A 171 -35.85 -32.19 -39.06
C ALA A 171 -34.54 -31.40 -38.85
N GLU A 172 -34.23 -30.45 -39.74
CA GLU A 172 -32.99 -29.65 -39.67
C GLU A 172 -33.07 -28.60 -38.55
N PHE A 173 -34.27 -28.07 -38.30
CA PHE A 173 -34.50 -27.16 -37.17
C PHE A 173 -34.30 -27.85 -35.82
N ASN A 174 -34.78 -29.08 -35.67
CA ASN A 174 -34.61 -29.85 -34.44
C ASN A 174 -33.13 -30.22 -34.22
N ASP A 175 -32.39 -30.64 -35.27
CA ASP A 175 -30.95 -30.92 -35.18
C ASP A 175 -30.12 -29.68 -34.78
N LEU A 176 -30.47 -28.50 -35.30
CA LEU A 176 -29.82 -27.25 -34.89
C LEU A 176 -30.16 -26.86 -33.44
N SER A 177 -31.42 -27.02 -33.04
CA SER A 177 -31.89 -26.76 -31.68
C SER A 177 -31.19 -27.65 -30.65
N ASP A 178 -31.03 -28.94 -30.97
CA ASP A 178 -30.33 -29.90 -30.13
C ASP A 178 -28.84 -29.54 -30.03
N LYS A 179 -28.18 -29.21 -31.16
CA LYS A 179 -26.79 -28.74 -31.16
C LYS A 179 -26.58 -27.44 -30.37
N MET A 180 -27.51 -26.50 -30.45
CA MET A 180 -27.44 -25.26 -29.64
C MET A 180 -27.62 -25.57 -28.16
N THR A 181 -28.57 -26.45 -27.81
CA THR A 181 -28.81 -26.86 -26.41
C THR A 181 -27.57 -27.55 -25.84
N ASP A 182 -26.98 -28.50 -26.57
CA ASP A 182 -25.72 -29.16 -26.22
C ASP A 182 -24.57 -28.16 -26.01
N TYR A 183 -24.47 -27.16 -26.89
CA TYR A 183 -23.46 -26.11 -26.78
C TYR A 183 -23.67 -25.27 -25.51
N PHE A 184 -24.90 -24.84 -25.22
CA PHE A 184 -25.22 -24.08 -24.03
C PHE A 184 -25.03 -24.89 -22.74
N GLU A 185 -25.36 -26.18 -22.74
CA GLU A 185 -25.10 -27.06 -21.60
C GLU A 185 -23.61 -27.23 -21.34
N LYS A 186 -22.80 -27.44 -22.39
CA LYS A 186 -21.34 -27.49 -22.29
C LYS A 186 -20.76 -26.19 -21.74
N ASP A 187 -21.19 -25.05 -22.27
CA ASP A 187 -20.72 -23.74 -21.80
C ASP A 187 -21.11 -23.49 -20.34
N LYS A 188 -22.33 -23.87 -19.94
CA LYS A 188 -22.80 -23.79 -18.55
C LYS A 188 -21.95 -24.66 -17.62
N MET A 189 -21.64 -25.89 -18.02
CA MET A 189 -20.76 -26.79 -17.25
C MET A 189 -19.34 -26.23 -17.12
N GLN A 190 -18.78 -25.66 -18.20
CA GLN A 190 -17.48 -25.01 -18.15
C GLN A 190 -17.48 -23.79 -17.22
N LEU A 191 -18.53 -22.98 -17.25
CA LEU A 191 -18.67 -21.81 -16.37
C LEU A 191 -18.75 -22.23 -14.90
N GLN A 192 -19.57 -23.24 -14.59
CA GLN A 192 -19.69 -23.79 -13.23
C GLN A 192 -18.36 -24.35 -12.73
N THR A 193 -17.61 -25.04 -13.58
CA THR A 193 -16.29 -25.56 -13.25
C THR A 193 -15.31 -24.42 -12.95
N LYS A 194 -15.27 -23.38 -13.80
CA LYS A 194 -14.43 -22.20 -13.57
C LYS A 194 -14.79 -21.48 -12.27
N TYR A 195 -16.09 -21.34 -11.98
CA TYR A 195 -16.57 -20.73 -10.74
C TYR A 195 -16.12 -21.53 -9.51
N ALA A 196 -16.30 -22.85 -9.51
CA ALA A 196 -15.86 -23.72 -8.43
C ALA A 196 -14.34 -23.65 -8.21
N LEU A 197 -13.55 -23.61 -9.29
CA LEU A 197 -12.09 -23.47 -9.20
C LEU A 197 -11.67 -22.11 -8.61
N ILE A 198 -12.31 -21.02 -9.02
CA ILE A 198 -12.03 -19.68 -8.48
C ILE A 198 -12.40 -19.61 -7.00
N GLN A 199 -13.56 -20.15 -6.62
CA GLN A 199 -14.02 -20.18 -5.23
C GLN A 199 -13.06 -20.98 -4.34
N ASN A 200 -12.62 -22.16 -4.79
CA ASN A 200 -11.62 -22.95 -4.08
C ASN A 200 -10.28 -22.22 -3.92
N ARG A 201 -9.85 -21.49 -4.97
CA ARG A 201 -8.64 -20.68 -4.91
C ARG A 201 -8.78 -19.51 -3.93
N TYR A 202 -9.94 -18.87 -3.90
CA TYR A 202 -10.25 -17.79 -2.96
C TYR A 202 -10.14 -18.27 -1.51
N HIS A 203 -10.85 -19.33 -1.15
CA HIS A 203 -10.78 -19.88 0.21
C HIS A 203 -9.39 -20.36 0.61
N ARG A 204 -8.58 -20.87 -0.34
CA ARG A 204 -7.19 -21.22 -0.07
C ARG A 204 -6.32 -19.99 0.22
N LEU A 205 -6.54 -18.89 -0.51
CA LEU A 205 -5.81 -17.64 -0.30
C LEU A 205 -6.22 -16.97 1.01
N GLU A 206 -7.51 -16.98 1.33
CA GLU A 206 -8.07 -16.50 2.58
C GLU A 206 -7.44 -17.21 3.78
N ARG A 207 -7.46 -18.55 3.80
CA ARG A 207 -6.82 -19.34 4.86
C ARG A 207 -5.32 -19.07 4.99
N LYS A 208 -4.60 -18.98 3.86
CA LYS A 208 -3.18 -18.63 3.87
C LYS A 208 -2.93 -17.21 4.40
N SER A 209 -3.86 -16.29 4.16
CA SER A 209 -3.79 -14.94 4.68
C SER A 209 -4.00 -14.93 6.19
N GLU A 210 -5.02 -15.65 6.68
CA GLU A 210 -5.29 -15.81 8.12
C GLU A 210 -4.13 -16.49 8.84
N GLU A 211 -3.57 -17.57 8.28
CA GLU A 211 -2.39 -18.24 8.83
C GLU A 211 -1.20 -17.27 9.00
N LYS A 212 -0.94 -16.44 7.99
CA LYS A 212 0.12 -15.42 8.05
C LYS A 212 -0.19 -14.30 9.03
N ILE A 213 -1.44 -13.86 9.11
CA ILE A 213 -1.86 -12.84 10.08
C ILE A 213 -1.62 -13.38 11.49
N ASN A 214 -2.06 -14.60 11.78
CA ASN A 214 -1.87 -15.23 13.09
C ASN A 214 -0.38 -15.45 13.42
N GLU A 215 0.45 -15.83 12.44
CA GLU A 215 1.90 -15.94 12.62
C GLU A 215 2.53 -14.59 12.97
N ILE A 216 2.16 -13.54 12.24
CA ILE A 216 2.64 -12.16 12.48
C ILE A 216 2.17 -11.66 13.85
N GLU A 217 0.90 -11.84 14.20
CA GLU A 217 0.36 -11.47 15.51
C GLU A 217 1.06 -12.22 16.65
N GLY A 218 1.31 -13.53 16.47
CA GLY A 218 2.07 -14.34 17.41
C GLY A 218 3.50 -13.80 17.62
N ALA A 219 4.19 -13.46 16.53
CA ALA A 219 5.53 -12.88 16.59
C ALA A 219 5.54 -11.51 17.29
N TYR A 220 4.57 -10.64 17.00
CA TYR A 220 4.45 -9.34 17.67
C TYR A 220 4.15 -9.49 19.16
N ASN A 221 3.26 -10.40 19.54
CA ASN A 221 2.94 -10.62 20.95
C ASN A 221 4.15 -11.15 21.74
N SER A 222 4.94 -12.05 21.14
CA SER A 222 6.22 -12.49 21.71
C SER A 222 7.19 -11.31 21.90
N LEU A 223 7.33 -10.47 20.88
CA LEU A 223 8.25 -9.33 20.93
C LEU A 223 7.83 -8.30 22.00
N ILE A 224 6.52 -8.03 22.12
CA ILE A 224 5.98 -7.16 23.16
C ILE A 224 6.26 -7.73 24.55
N GLN A 225 6.06 -9.04 24.74
CA GLN A 225 6.32 -9.70 26.01
C GLN A 225 7.81 -9.63 26.39
N ASP A 226 8.71 -9.88 25.44
CA ASP A 226 10.15 -9.78 25.64
C ASP A 226 10.56 -8.33 26.00
N TYR A 227 9.99 -7.36 25.30
CA TYR A 227 10.22 -5.94 25.57
C TYR A 227 9.73 -5.54 26.97
N ASP A 228 8.56 -6.00 27.39
CA ASP A 228 8.02 -5.75 28.73
C ASP A 228 8.91 -6.34 29.84
N ILE A 229 9.50 -7.52 29.60
CA ILE A 229 10.46 -8.13 30.54
C ILE A 229 11.70 -7.26 30.66
N ILE A 230 12.28 -6.84 29.53
CA ILE A 230 13.48 -6.00 29.51
C ILE A 230 13.24 -4.66 30.21
N VAL A 231 12.11 -4.00 29.93
CA VAL A 231 11.76 -2.72 30.56
C VAL A 231 11.58 -2.88 32.07
N LYS A 232 10.91 -3.95 32.51
CA LYS A 232 10.76 -4.23 33.95
C LYS A 232 12.09 -4.49 34.64
N ASP A 233 12.97 -5.28 34.04
CA ASP A 233 14.29 -5.57 34.60
C ASP A 233 15.16 -4.29 34.65
N LEU A 234 15.12 -3.46 33.61
CA LEU A 234 15.82 -2.17 33.60
C LEU A 234 15.28 -1.21 34.66
N SER A 235 13.95 -1.13 34.81
CA SER A 235 13.30 -0.29 35.83
C SER A 235 13.69 -0.74 37.25
N ALA A 236 13.63 -2.05 37.53
CA ALA A 236 14.09 -2.61 38.80
C ALA A 236 15.58 -2.31 39.03
N GLY A 237 16.39 -2.36 37.97
CA GLY A 237 17.79 -1.99 38.04
C GLY A 237 18.03 -0.53 38.42
N ALA A 238 17.26 0.39 37.85
CA ALA A 238 17.33 1.81 38.22
C ALA A 238 16.94 2.04 39.68
N GLU A 239 15.93 1.33 40.19
CA GLU A 239 15.55 1.37 41.61
C GLU A 239 16.70 0.94 42.52
N TYR A 240 17.40 -0.15 42.18
CA TYR A 240 18.56 -0.63 42.96
C TYR A 240 19.70 0.39 43.01
N VAL A 241 19.96 1.10 41.92
CA VAL A 241 20.98 2.17 41.89
C VAL A 241 20.52 3.38 42.72
N ILE A 242 19.25 3.77 42.64
CA ILE A 242 18.69 4.85 43.46
C ILE A 242 18.84 4.52 44.95
N GLU A 243 18.57 3.28 45.35
CA GLU A 243 18.78 2.83 46.72
C GLU A 243 20.25 2.87 47.14
N LEU A 244 21.17 2.42 46.28
CA LEU A 244 22.60 2.51 46.53
C LEU A 244 23.05 3.96 46.72
N ILE A 245 22.59 4.89 45.88
CA ILE A 245 22.88 6.33 46.01
C ILE A 245 22.33 6.88 47.33
N LYS A 246 21.12 6.50 47.73
CA LYS A 246 20.55 6.90 49.04
C LYS A 246 21.43 6.41 50.20
N HIS A 247 21.90 5.16 50.14
CA HIS A 247 22.81 4.60 51.16
C HIS A 247 24.14 5.35 51.18
N ILE A 248 24.74 5.62 50.02
CA ILE A 248 25.98 6.42 49.92
C ILE A 248 25.78 7.81 50.53
N ASN A 249 24.68 8.49 50.20
CA ASN A 249 24.39 9.82 50.76
C ASN A 249 24.30 9.77 52.29
N ASN A 250 23.63 8.77 52.85
CA ASN A 250 23.57 8.59 54.31
C ASN A 250 24.97 8.40 54.90
N VAL A 251 25.81 7.56 54.29
CA VAL A 251 27.20 7.35 54.72
C VAL A 251 28.01 8.66 54.66
N LEU A 252 27.86 9.45 53.59
CA LEU A 252 28.54 10.74 53.44
C LEU A 252 28.08 11.75 54.51
N PHE A 253 26.79 11.80 54.85
CA PHE A 253 26.30 12.64 55.94
C PHE A 253 26.85 12.19 57.30
N ARG A 254 26.90 10.89 57.56
CA ARG A 254 27.50 10.35 58.78
C ARG A 254 28.99 10.67 58.87
N LEU A 255 29.71 10.55 57.76
CA LEU A 255 31.13 10.96 57.66
C LEU A 255 31.31 12.44 57.99
N ARG A 256 30.50 13.31 57.40
CA ARG A 256 30.54 14.76 57.66
C ARG A 256 30.26 15.09 59.13
N ASN A 257 29.35 14.36 59.75
CA ASN A 257 28.93 14.59 61.13
C ASN A 257 29.79 13.83 62.15
N GLU A 258 30.89 13.19 61.72
CA GLU A 258 31.80 12.41 62.57
C GLU A 258 31.15 11.18 63.26
N GLU A 259 29.98 10.76 62.78
CA GLU A 259 29.18 9.63 63.28
C GLU A 259 29.37 8.36 62.43
N PHE A 260 30.38 8.35 61.56
CA PHE A 260 30.70 7.20 60.70
C PHE A 260 31.41 6.11 61.48
N THR A 261 30.94 4.88 61.33
CA THR A 261 31.46 3.68 61.99
C THR A 261 31.73 2.57 60.98
N SER A 262 32.47 1.52 61.38
CA SER A 262 32.66 0.30 60.58
C SER A 262 31.34 -0.34 60.16
N LYS A 263 30.25 -0.14 60.93
CA LYS A 263 28.93 -0.69 60.62
C LYS A 263 28.25 -0.02 59.42
N ASP A 264 28.64 1.21 59.10
CA ASP A 264 28.12 1.95 57.95
C ASP A 264 28.67 1.45 56.60
N LEU A 265 29.52 0.42 56.61
CA LEU A 265 29.98 -0.27 55.41
C LEU A 265 28.90 -1.18 54.78
N ASP A 266 27.78 -1.44 55.48
CA ASP A 266 26.61 -2.19 54.97
C ASP A 266 25.83 -1.37 53.92
N LEU A 267 26.45 -1.17 52.76
CA LEU A 267 25.88 -0.42 51.64
C LEU A 267 24.91 -1.26 50.80
N VAL A 268 25.27 -2.53 50.57
CA VAL A 268 24.61 -3.40 49.59
C VAL A 268 23.88 -4.55 50.27
N CYS A 269 24.54 -5.21 51.21
CA CYS A 269 24.04 -6.34 52.00
C CYS A 269 24.95 -6.56 53.21
N GLY A 270 24.47 -7.41 54.13
CA GLY A 270 25.20 -7.83 55.31
C GLY A 270 26.60 -8.33 54.96
N PHE A 271 27.56 -8.06 55.84
CA PHE A 271 28.96 -8.32 55.56
C PHE A 271 29.74 -8.77 56.79
N THR A 272 30.86 -9.44 56.51
CA THR A 272 31.91 -9.68 57.50
C THR A 272 33.23 -9.10 57.00
N LEU A 273 33.95 -8.40 57.86
CA LEU A 273 35.24 -7.79 57.55
C LEU A 273 36.35 -8.47 58.36
N TYR A 274 37.40 -8.93 57.68
CA TYR A 274 38.58 -9.55 58.31
C TYR A 274 39.85 -8.79 58.00
N GLU A 275 40.79 -8.79 58.95
CA GLU A 275 42.16 -8.29 58.80
C GLU A 275 43.13 -9.47 58.78
N GLN A 276 43.98 -9.54 57.77
CA GLN A 276 45.04 -10.53 57.72
C GLN A 276 46.18 -10.14 58.66
N ARG A 277 46.49 -11.01 59.62
CA ARG A 277 47.62 -10.88 60.54
C ARG A 277 48.48 -12.15 60.45
N GLY A 278 49.50 -12.11 59.59
CA GLY A 278 50.32 -13.28 59.31
C GLY A 278 49.51 -14.42 58.67
N LYS A 279 49.36 -15.53 59.42
CA LYS A 279 48.62 -16.73 59.02
C LYS A 279 47.18 -16.78 59.51
N GLU A 280 46.72 -15.75 60.20
CA GLU A 280 45.38 -15.68 60.76
C GLU A 280 44.58 -14.53 60.14
N LEU A 281 43.27 -14.72 60.03
CA LEU A 281 42.30 -13.69 59.68
C LEU A 281 41.51 -13.33 60.94
N HIS A 282 41.65 -12.09 61.38
CA HIS A 282 41.00 -11.55 62.56
C HIS A 282 39.75 -10.77 62.14
N LYS A 283 38.58 -11.19 62.63
CA LYS A 283 37.31 -10.51 62.34
C LYS A 283 37.32 -9.12 62.98
N ILE A 284 37.16 -8.09 62.17
CA ILE A 284 37.01 -6.70 62.60
C ILE A 284 35.54 -6.41 62.92
N GLU A 285 34.65 -6.80 62.01
CA GLU A 285 33.23 -6.43 62.08
C GLU A 285 32.34 -7.51 61.43
N ASP A 286 31.10 -7.59 61.91
CA ASP A 286 30.07 -8.51 61.42
C ASP A 286 28.70 -7.83 61.54
N VAL A 287 28.08 -7.50 60.40
CA VAL A 287 26.82 -6.76 60.32
C VAL A 287 25.86 -7.48 59.41
N GLY A 288 24.63 -7.67 59.87
CA GLY A 288 23.56 -8.22 59.03
C GLY A 288 23.77 -9.68 58.63
N THR A 289 24.67 -10.42 59.29
CA THR A 289 24.87 -11.87 59.08
C THR A 289 24.38 -12.69 60.27
N SER A 290 24.38 -14.02 60.12
CA SER A 290 24.03 -14.95 61.20
C SER A 290 25.02 -14.99 62.36
N GLY A 291 26.18 -14.32 62.25
CA GLY A 291 27.20 -14.25 63.30
C GLY A 291 27.94 -15.56 63.57
N ARG A 292 27.69 -16.61 62.77
CA ARG A 292 28.24 -17.96 62.99
C ARG A 292 29.74 -18.07 62.68
N THR A 293 30.30 -17.13 61.93
CA THR A 293 31.72 -17.17 61.57
C THR A 293 32.61 -16.84 62.78
N PRO A 294 33.72 -17.58 63.01
CA PRO A 294 34.57 -17.39 64.18
C PRO A 294 35.31 -16.05 64.15
N LYS A 295 35.76 -15.60 65.33
CA LYS A 295 36.50 -14.32 65.46
C LYS A 295 37.91 -14.38 64.87
N VAL A 296 38.53 -15.55 64.88
CA VAL A 296 39.87 -15.79 64.32
C VAL A 296 39.80 -17.03 63.46
N LEU A 297 40.30 -16.94 62.22
CA LEU A 297 40.40 -18.04 61.27
C LEU A 297 41.88 -18.28 60.96
N ASN A 298 42.36 -19.50 61.14
CA ASN A 298 43.69 -19.87 60.68
C ASN A 298 43.61 -20.30 59.20
N ILE A 299 44.45 -19.68 58.36
CA ILE A 299 44.44 -19.88 56.89
C ILE A 299 44.86 -21.32 56.52
N ASP A 300 45.70 -21.95 57.35
CA ASP A 300 46.24 -23.29 57.09
C ASP A 300 45.30 -24.42 57.55
N GLU A 301 44.24 -24.11 58.30
CA GLU A 301 43.32 -25.14 58.83
C GLU A 301 42.47 -25.79 57.72
N PRO A 302 42.45 -27.13 57.62
CA PRO A 302 41.69 -27.85 56.59
C PRO A 302 40.20 -27.49 56.56
N GLN A 303 39.58 -27.25 57.72
CA GLN A 303 38.15 -26.98 57.85
C GLN A 303 37.68 -25.69 57.15
N TYR A 304 38.58 -24.74 56.91
CA TYR A 304 38.26 -23.45 56.31
C TYR A 304 38.77 -23.30 54.87
N GLN A 305 39.41 -24.33 54.29
CA GLN A 305 40.06 -24.21 52.98
C GLN A 305 39.09 -23.87 51.85
N ASP A 306 37.85 -24.36 51.92
CA ASP A 306 36.83 -24.11 50.91
C ASP A 306 36.09 -22.79 51.10
N TRP A 307 36.37 -22.06 52.19
CA TRP A 307 35.71 -20.79 52.44
C TRP A 307 36.28 -19.72 51.51
N GLY A 308 35.38 -18.92 50.90
CA GLY A 308 35.78 -17.85 49.97
C GLY A 308 36.83 -16.91 50.57
N VAL A 309 36.67 -16.56 51.85
CA VAL A 309 37.59 -15.69 52.60
C VAL A 309 39.02 -16.23 52.66
N VAL A 310 39.20 -17.54 52.83
CA VAL A 310 40.52 -18.20 52.90
C VAL A 310 41.09 -18.36 51.50
N LYS A 311 40.26 -18.77 50.55
CA LYS A 311 40.65 -18.99 49.15
C LYS A 311 41.21 -17.73 48.50
N VAL A 312 40.56 -16.59 48.70
CA VAL A 312 41.01 -15.27 48.21
C VAL A 312 42.43 -14.94 48.68
N VAL A 313 42.76 -15.28 49.94
CA VAL A 313 44.04 -14.98 50.55
C VAL A 313 45.11 -15.97 50.11
N LYS A 314 44.82 -17.27 50.19
CA LYS A 314 45.74 -18.37 49.89
C LYS A 314 46.18 -18.37 48.42
N ASP A 315 45.23 -18.18 47.50
CA ASP A 315 45.47 -18.22 46.07
C ASP A 315 45.91 -16.83 45.52
N LYS A 316 46.03 -15.83 46.39
CA LYS A 316 46.40 -14.44 46.07
C LYS A 316 45.57 -13.87 44.91
N MET A 317 44.28 -14.21 44.87
CA MET A 317 43.40 -13.79 43.78
C MET A 317 43.22 -12.27 43.77
N LYS A 318 43.24 -11.68 42.58
CA LYS A 318 42.92 -10.25 42.37
C LYS A 318 41.44 -10.02 42.12
N GLN A 319 40.69 -11.06 41.78
CA GLN A 319 39.26 -10.99 41.52
C GLN A 319 38.47 -11.49 42.74
N PRO A 320 37.21 -11.02 42.91
CA PRO A 320 36.31 -11.57 43.90
C PRO A 320 36.14 -13.08 43.75
N VAL A 321 36.04 -13.80 44.87
CA VAL A 321 35.69 -15.23 44.89
C VAL A 321 34.24 -15.35 45.33
N ILE A 322 33.45 -16.02 44.51
CA ILE A 322 32.05 -16.34 44.80
C ILE A 322 32.02 -17.77 45.36
N ASN A 323 31.39 -17.95 46.52
CA ASN A 323 31.20 -19.25 47.15
C ASN A 323 29.77 -19.41 47.65
N GLU A 324 29.26 -20.63 47.64
CA GLU A 324 27.92 -20.98 48.11
C GLU A 324 28.06 -21.95 49.29
N PRO A 325 28.17 -21.44 50.53
CA PRO A 325 28.44 -22.29 51.69
C PRO A 325 27.26 -23.20 52.07
N TYR A 326 26.03 -22.85 51.67
CA TYR A 326 24.82 -23.65 51.81
C TYR A 326 23.76 -23.20 50.80
N ASP A 327 22.73 -24.01 50.60
CA ASP A 327 21.68 -23.76 49.60
C ASP A 327 21.07 -22.37 49.74
N ASN A 328 20.89 -21.71 48.59
CA ASN A 328 20.33 -20.37 48.46
C ASN A 328 21.08 -19.25 49.21
N HIS A 329 22.37 -19.45 49.52
CA HIS A 329 23.19 -18.41 50.12
C HIS A 329 24.51 -18.26 49.37
N THR A 330 24.80 -17.02 48.99
CA THR A 330 25.98 -16.68 48.22
C THR A 330 26.84 -15.72 49.03
N VAL A 331 28.13 -16.04 49.09
CA VAL A 331 29.14 -15.20 49.70
C VAL A 331 30.12 -14.73 48.63
N VAL A 332 30.35 -13.43 48.56
CA VAL A 332 31.31 -12.82 47.64
C VAL A 332 32.46 -12.24 48.45
N SER A 333 33.63 -12.82 48.32
CA SER A 333 34.82 -12.48 49.10
C SER A 333 35.77 -11.62 48.25
N VAL A 334 36.11 -10.43 48.74
CA VAL A 334 36.95 -9.45 48.03
C VAL A 334 38.18 -9.10 48.85
N LYS A 335 39.36 -9.19 48.23
CA LYS A 335 40.63 -8.76 48.83
C LYS A 335 40.83 -7.26 48.65
N LEU A 336 41.08 -6.55 49.75
CA LEU A 336 41.32 -5.11 49.78
C LEU A 336 42.71 -4.84 50.36
N ASN A 337 43.56 -4.15 49.60
CA ASN A 337 44.85 -3.67 50.10
C ASN A 337 44.65 -2.30 50.73
N ILE A 338 44.75 -2.21 52.05
CA ILE A 338 44.49 -0.98 52.82
C ILE A 338 45.75 -0.14 52.97
N ASP A 339 46.88 -0.80 53.18
CA ASP A 339 48.21 -0.20 53.23
C ASP A 339 49.26 -1.22 52.72
N ARG A 340 50.54 -0.83 52.62
CA ARG A 340 51.62 -1.68 52.08
C ARG A 340 51.66 -3.08 52.66
N ASP A 341 51.44 -3.20 53.97
CA ASP A 341 51.50 -4.48 54.70
C ASP A 341 50.14 -4.89 55.30
N LYS A 342 49.05 -4.20 54.91
CA LYS A 342 47.75 -4.38 55.53
C LYS A 342 46.69 -4.81 54.52
N ILE A 343 46.21 -6.03 54.70
CA ILE A 343 45.22 -6.66 53.82
C ILE A 343 43.94 -6.89 54.61
N TRP A 344 42.83 -6.39 54.09
CA TRP A 344 41.49 -6.69 54.57
C TRP A 344 40.77 -7.60 53.57
N ILE A 345 39.88 -8.45 54.08
CA ILE A 345 38.98 -9.25 53.26
C ILE A 345 37.55 -8.89 53.63
N TYR A 346 36.80 -8.44 52.64
CA TYR A 346 35.40 -8.08 52.77
C TYR A 346 34.55 -9.18 52.17
N ASN A 347 33.67 -9.79 52.96
CA ASN A 347 32.75 -10.80 52.45
C ASN A 347 31.33 -10.24 52.49
N PHE A 348 30.69 -10.18 51.33
CA PHE A 348 29.26 -9.90 51.18
C PHE A 348 28.48 -11.19 51.40
N HIS A 349 27.40 -11.13 52.18
CA HIS A 349 26.52 -12.26 52.48
C HIS A 349 25.11 -11.91 52.02
N PHE A 350 24.55 -12.69 51.10
CA PHE A 350 23.21 -12.47 50.58
C PHE A 350 22.60 -13.78 50.11
N ASP A 351 21.27 -13.82 50.08
CA ASP A 351 20.55 -14.96 49.53
C ASP A 351 20.60 -14.92 48.00
N SER A 352 20.75 -16.09 47.38
CA SER A 352 21.01 -16.19 45.93
C SER A 352 19.87 -15.66 45.07
N ASP A 353 18.66 -15.54 45.62
CA ASP A 353 17.47 -14.94 45.00
C ASP A 353 17.41 -13.41 45.13
N ASN A 354 18.30 -12.80 45.91
CA ASN A 354 18.36 -11.35 46.07
C ASN A 354 18.86 -10.69 44.78
N LYS A 355 17.90 -10.30 43.93
CA LYS A 355 18.15 -9.66 42.63
C LYS A 355 19.05 -8.43 42.77
N LYS A 356 18.77 -7.54 43.72
CA LYS A 356 19.53 -6.29 43.93
C LYS A 356 21.01 -6.56 44.08
N VAL A 357 21.39 -7.46 44.98
CA VAL A 357 22.80 -7.74 45.28
C VAL A 357 23.48 -8.44 44.10
N ASN A 358 22.80 -9.38 43.45
CA ASN A 358 23.29 -10.04 42.25
C ASN A 358 23.57 -9.05 41.11
N TYR A 359 22.69 -8.08 40.90
CA TYR A 359 22.85 -7.05 39.88
C TYR A 359 24.04 -6.13 40.17
N LEU A 360 24.27 -5.78 41.44
CA LEU A 360 25.33 -4.86 41.84
C LEU A 360 26.70 -5.52 41.99
N LEU A 361 26.78 -6.81 42.37
CA LEU A 361 28.05 -7.48 42.69
C LEU A 361 28.46 -8.55 41.66
N VAL A 362 27.52 -9.19 40.96
CA VAL A 362 27.81 -10.40 40.15
C VAL A 362 27.62 -10.16 38.65
N LYS A 363 26.45 -9.67 38.23
CA LYS A 363 26.03 -9.71 36.80
C LYS A 363 26.59 -8.60 35.91
N ASN A 364 27.20 -7.55 36.46
CA ASN A 364 27.70 -6.38 35.70
C ASN A 364 26.66 -5.78 34.73
N ASP A 365 25.38 -5.74 35.14
CA ASP A 365 24.29 -5.40 34.22
C ASP A 365 24.00 -3.89 34.22
N ILE A 366 23.71 -3.33 35.40
CA ILE A 366 23.32 -1.90 35.54
C ILE A 366 24.53 -1.03 35.90
N ILE A 367 25.39 -1.53 36.77
CA ILE A 367 26.65 -0.90 37.16
C ILE A 367 27.74 -1.98 37.11
N ASP A 368 28.94 -1.58 36.69
CA ASP A 368 30.11 -2.45 36.78
C ASP A 368 30.37 -2.77 38.27
N SER A 369 30.33 -4.06 38.63
CA SER A 369 30.56 -4.51 40.01
C SER A 369 31.89 -4.02 40.57
N ARG A 370 32.88 -3.77 39.71
CA ARG A 370 34.18 -3.19 40.09
C ARG A 370 34.05 -1.81 40.72
N GLU A 371 33.08 -1.00 40.32
CA GLU A 371 32.85 0.31 40.92
C GLU A 371 32.23 0.19 42.33
N VAL A 372 31.36 -0.80 42.53
CA VAL A 372 30.83 -1.12 43.87
C VAL A 372 31.96 -1.60 44.79
N TYR A 373 32.86 -2.46 44.30
CA TYR A 373 34.04 -2.89 45.05
C TYR A 373 35.00 -1.74 45.36
N ARG A 374 35.21 -0.82 44.42
CA ARG A 374 36.04 0.39 44.62
C ARG A 374 35.45 1.32 45.66
N LEU A 375 34.14 1.51 45.65
CA LEU A 375 33.44 2.30 46.67
C LEU A 375 33.63 1.70 48.06
N ILE A 376 33.42 0.39 48.21
CA ILE A 376 33.64 -0.33 49.48
C ILE A 376 35.09 -0.21 49.92
N HIS A 377 36.04 -0.39 48.99
CA HIS A 377 37.47 -0.21 49.27
C HIS A 377 37.78 1.19 49.78
N ALA A 378 37.26 2.24 49.14
CA ALA A 378 37.44 3.62 49.55
C ALA A 378 36.88 3.87 50.97
N LEU A 379 35.71 3.34 51.29
CA LEU A 379 35.13 3.45 52.62
C LEU A 379 35.93 2.67 53.67
N CYS A 380 36.49 1.51 53.33
CA CYS A 380 37.41 0.78 54.21
C CYS A 380 38.69 1.58 54.50
N LEU A 381 39.25 2.28 53.50
CA LEU A 381 40.42 3.16 53.70
C LEU A 381 40.09 4.31 54.66
N ILE A 382 38.89 4.90 54.53
CA ILE A 382 38.41 5.96 55.43
C ILE A 382 38.22 5.41 56.85
N ALA A 383 37.58 4.26 57.00
CA ALA A 383 37.36 3.60 58.29
C ALA A 383 38.68 3.33 59.01
N GLU A 384 39.70 2.83 58.29
CA GLU A 384 41.03 2.60 58.86
C GLU A 384 41.70 3.90 59.31
N ARG A 385 41.60 4.97 58.51
CA ARG A 385 42.18 6.27 58.87
C ARG A 385 41.57 6.81 60.16
N MET A 386 40.24 6.73 60.28
CA MET A 386 39.53 7.17 61.48
C MET A 386 39.91 6.32 62.71
N ARG A 387 40.01 5.00 62.55
CA ARG A 387 40.46 4.09 63.62
C ARG A 387 41.85 4.48 64.15
N ASN A 388 42.77 4.82 63.24
CA ASN A 388 44.13 5.20 63.59
C ASN A 388 44.24 6.60 64.24
N SER A 389 43.38 7.56 63.88
CA SER A 389 43.35 8.86 64.58
C SER A 389 42.88 8.72 66.01
N THR A 390 41.82 7.94 66.27
CA THR A 390 41.28 7.73 67.61
C THR A 390 42.31 7.03 68.52
N LEU A 391 43.03 6.03 68.00
CA LEU A 391 44.11 5.36 68.74
C LEU A 391 45.28 6.30 69.08
N LYS A 392 45.62 7.23 68.18
CA LYS A 392 46.68 8.24 68.42
C LYS A 392 46.27 9.27 69.47
N GLU A 393 45.00 9.66 69.52
CA GLU A 393 44.47 10.57 70.54
C GLU A 393 44.40 9.89 71.90
N ALA A 394 43.91 8.65 71.96
CA ALA A 394 43.89 7.86 73.20
C ALA A 394 45.30 7.70 73.81
N ASN A 395 46.31 7.41 72.98
CA ASN A 395 47.70 7.28 73.42
C ASN A 395 48.40 8.62 73.75
N LYS A 396 47.83 9.77 73.39
CA LYS A 396 48.32 11.08 73.84
C LYS A 396 47.76 11.49 75.20
N HIS A 397 46.65 10.88 75.60
CA HIS A 397 45.94 11.17 76.85
C HIS A 397 46.15 10.09 77.93
N ALA A 398 46.84 8.99 77.59
CA ALA A 398 47.39 8.00 78.52
C ALA A 398 48.86 8.31 78.81
#